data_AF-A0A254QRV6-F1
#
_entry.id   AF-A0A254QRV6-F1
#
_cell.length_a   1.000
_cell.length_b   1.000
_cell.length_c   1.000
_cell.angle_alpha   90.00
_cell.angle_beta   90.00
_cell.angle_gamma   90.00
#
_symmetry.space_group_name_H-M   'P 1'
#
loop_
_entity.id
_entity.type
_entity.pdbx_description
1 polymer ?
#
loop_
_entity_poly.entity_id
_entity_poly.type
_entity_poly.pdbx_seq_one_letter_code
_entity_poly.pdbx_strand_id
1 'polypeptide(L)'
;MAVTEEGAKNIGCTGASFVILGLGIWAEELAELDGKASAQMLRALADLYDPTSNQPKKFNAEKKRRSAVDRLLAAVDLDMATPGGRA
;
A
#
# COMPACT_ATOMS: atom_id res chain seq x y z
N MET A 1 9.10 9.30 13.47
CA MET A 1 8.45 8.95 14.76
C MET A 1 7.49 10.03 15.21
N ALA A 2 7.86 11.32 15.18
CA ALA A 2 6.99 12.43 15.59
C ALA A 2 5.55 12.38 15.01
N VAL A 3 5.40 12.11 13.70
CA VAL A 3 4.07 12.03 13.05
C VAL A 3 3.22 10.87 13.61
N THR A 4 3.83 9.70 13.84
CA THR A 4 3.14 8.54 14.41
C THR A 4 2.75 8.78 15.87
N GLU A 5 3.63 9.41 16.64
CA GLU A 5 3.38 9.75 18.05
C GLU A 5 2.27 10.79 18.20
N GLU A 6 2.32 11.86 17.40
CA GLU A 6 1.30 12.90 17.38
C GLU A 6 -0.06 12.35 16.92
N GLY A 7 -0.07 11.60 15.81
CA GLY A 7 -1.28 10.97 15.30
C GLY A 7 -1.90 10.00 16.31
N ALA A 8 -1.09 9.13 16.92
CA ALA A 8 -1.54 8.17 17.93
C ALA A 8 -2.13 8.89 19.17
N LYS A 9 -1.50 9.98 19.62
CA LYS A 9 -2.01 10.81 20.72
C LYS A 9 -3.35 11.44 20.36
N ASN A 10 -3.49 11.97 19.14
CA ASN A 10 -4.71 12.66 18.70
C ASN A 10 -5.91 11.71 18.61
N ILE A 11 -5.70 10.44 18.27
CA ILE A 11 -6.78 9.44 18.19
C ILE A 11 -6.90 8.57 19.45
N GLY A 12 -6.08 8.81 20.47
CA GLY A 12 -6.14 8.10 21.75
C GLY A 12 -5.71 6.62 21.67
N CYS A 13 -4.72 6.30 20.84
CA CYS A 13 -4.20 4.94 20.71
C CYS A 13 -2.67 4.87 20.89
N THR A 14 -2.10 3.66 20.85
CA THR A 14 -0.64 3.48 20.80
C THR A 14 -0.10 3.77 19.39
N GLY A 15 1.20 4.07 19.27
CA GLY A 15 1.84 4.25 17.96
C GLY A 15 1.72 3.02 17.05
N ALA A 16 1.78 1.81 17.62
CA ALA A 16 1.59 0.57 16.86
C ALA A 16 0.16 0.44 16.35
N SER A 17 -0.83 0.70 17.21
CA SER A 17 -2.26 0.71 16.81
C SER A 17 -2.53 1.73 15.70
N PHE A 18 -1.93 2.92 15.78
CA PHE A 18 -2.06 3.96 14.76
C PHE A 18 -1.59 3.47 13.38
N VAL A 19 -0.42 2.83 13.33
CA VAL A 19 0.13 2.30 12.07
C VAL A 19 -0.72 1.14 11.54
N ILE A 20 -1.19 0.23 12.42
CA ILE A 20 -2.04 -0.90 12.02
C ILE A 20 -3.36 -0.41 11.42
N LEU A 21 -4.01 0.58 12.05
CA LEU A 21 -5.24 1.18 11.53
C LEU A 21 -4.99 1.85 10.17
N GLY A 22 -3.91 2.64 10.06
CA GLY A 22 -3.54 3.29 8.80
C GLY A 22 -3.26 2.29 7.67
N LEU A 23 -2.57 1.19 7.96
CA LEU A 23 -2.33 0.12 6.99
C LEU A 23 -3.61 -0.61 6.59
N GLY A 24 -4.55 -0.80 7.52
CA GLY A 24 -5.86 -1.41 7.26
C GLY A 24 -6.69 -0.58 6.29
N ILE A 25 -6.87 0.71 6.61
CA ILE A 25 -7.59 1.67 5.76
C ILE A 25 -6.93 1.73 4.38
N TRP A 26 -5.60 1.89 4.34
CA TRP A 26 -4.87 1.96 3.09
C TRP A 26 -5.03 0.69 2.24
N ALA A 27 -5.03 -0.51 2.85
CA ALA A 27 -5.24 -1.75 2.12
C ALA A 27 -6.66 -1.86 1.54
N GLU A 28 -7.67 -1.36 2.25
CA GLU A 28 -9.07 -1.34 1.79
C GLU A 28 -9.26 -0.40 0.60
N GLU A 29 -8.78 0.85 0.71
CA GLU A 29 -8.81 1.84 -0.37
C GLU A 29 -8.11 1.35 -1.65
N LEU A 30 -6.92 0.74 -1.49
CA LEU A 30 -6.23 0.15 -2.64
C LEU A 30 -6.97 -1.06 -3.23
N ALA A 31 -7.69 -1.83 -2.39
CA ALA A 31 -8.45 -2.98 -2.88
C ALA A 31 -9.65 -2.55 -3.71
N GLU A 32 -10.30 -1.44 -3.36
CA GLU A 32 -11.35 -0.81 -4.16
C GLU A 32 -10.81 -0.30 -5.51
N LEU A 33 -9.59 0.25 -5.53
CA LEU A 33 -8.95 0.77 -6.74
C LEU A 33 -8.52 -0.34 -7.74
N ASP A 34 -7.67 -1.27 -7.31
CA ASP A 34 -7.28 -2.47 -8.08
C ASP A 34 -6.92 -3.60 -7.11
N GLY A 35 -7.93 -4.38 -6.69
CA GLY A 35 -7.75 -5.50 -5.75
C GLY A 35 -6.69 -6.52 -6.17
N LYS A 36 -6.44 -6.72 -7.47
CA LYS A 36 -5.41 -7.65 -7.94
C LYS A 36 -4.02 -7.06 -7.74
N ALA A 37 -3.79 -5.80 -8.11
CA ALA A 37 -2.51 -5.13 -7.87
C ALA A 37 -2.24 -5.01 -6.37
N SER A 38 -3.26 -4.70 -5.57
CA SER A 38 -3.18 -4.61 -4.10
C SER A 38 -2.75 -5.92 -3.45
N ALA A 39 -3.39 -7.03 -3.81
CA ALA A 39 -2.99 -8.35 -3.32
C ALA A 39 -1.54 -8.71 -3.71
N GLN A 40 -1.11 -8.35 -4.93
CA GLN A 40 0.27 -8.58 -5.38
C GLN A 40 1.28 -7.74 -4.59
N MET A 41 0.94 -6.47 -4.30
CA MET A 41 1.77 -5.58 -3.51
C MET A 41 1.92 -6.09 -2.07
N LEU A 42 0.81 -6.45 -1.41
CA LEU A 42 0.83 -6.94 -0.02
C LEU A 42 1.63 -8.23 0.10
N ARG A 43 1.48 -9.17 -0.86
CA ARG A 43 2.26 -10.40 -0.85
C ARG A 43 3.75 -10.16 -1.08
N ALA A 44 4.09 -9.23 -1.97
CA ALA A 44 5.48 -8.84 -2.18
C ALA A 44 6.10 -8.17 -0.93
N LEU A 45 5.34 -7.35 -0.20
CA LEU A 45 5.78 -6.78 1.08
C LEU A 45 6.02 -7.87 2.12
N ALA A 46 5.12 -8.86 2.22
CA ALA A 46 5.31 -10.00 3.12
C ALA A 46 6.62 -10.75 2.82
N ASP A 47 6.89 -11.05 1.54
CA ASP A 47 8.15 -11.71 1.13
C ASP A 47 9.40 -10.84 1.40
N LEU A 48 9.29 -9.51 1.30
CA LEU A 48 10.40 -8.58 1.49
C LEU A 48 10.82 -8.46 2.97
N TYR A 49 9.83 -8.41 3.86
CA TYR A 49 10.02 -8.24 5.31
C TYR A 49 10.07 -9.55 6.09
N ASP A 50 9.80 -10.69 5.46
CA ASP A 50 10.00 -12.01 6.05
C ASP A 50 11.49 -12.21 6.44
N PRO A 51 11.78 -12.47 7.73
CA PRO A 51 13.15 -12.68 8.21
C PRO A 51 13.77 -13.98 7.68
N THR A 52 12.97 -14.94 7.24
CA THR A 52 13.43 -16.23 6.70
C THR A 52 13.73 -16.16 5.19
N SER A 53 13.40 -15.06 4.54
CA SER A 53 13.60 -14.88 3.10
C SER A 53 15.04 -14.52 2.73
N ASN A 54 15.55 -15.19 1.69
CA ASN A 54 16.90 -14.96 1.17
C ASN A 54 16.99 -13.79 0.18
N GLN A 55 18.20 -13.31 -0.12
CA GLN A 55 18.42 -12.12 -0.96
C GLN A 55 17.78 -12.22 -2.35
N PRO A 56 17.90 -13.33 -3.11
CA PRO A 56 17.22 -13.47 -4.39
C PRO A 56 15.68 -13.38 -4.29
N LYS A 57 15.08 -13.96 -3.26
CA LYS A 57 13.63 -13.85 -3.01
C LYS A 57 13.23 -12.40 -2.75
N LYS A 58 13.98 -11.68 -1.90
CA LYS A 58 13.73 -10.26 -1.60
C LYS A 58 13.86 -9.37 -2.84
N PHE A 59 14.86 -9.63 -3.69
CA PHE A 59 15.01 -8.92 -4.95
C PHE A 59 13.83 -9.13 -5.91
N ASN A 60 13.35 -10.37 -6.05
CA ASN A 60 12.17 -10.67 -6.86
C ASN A 60 10.88 -10.09 -6.25
N ALA A 61 10.76 -10.11 -4.92
CA ALA A 61 9.66 -9.48 -4.21
C ALA A 61 9.61 -7.97 -4.49
N GLU A 62 10.75 -7.27 -4.42
CA GLU A 62 10.82 -5.84 -4.73
C GLU A 62 10.41 -5.53 -6.18
N LYS A 63 10.80 -6.36 -7.15
CA LYS A 63 10.33 -6.22 -8.54
C LYS A 63 8.82 -6.34 -8.65
N LYS A 64 8.21 -7.34 -8.00
CA LYS A 64 6.75 -7.54 -7.98
C LYS A 64 6.05 -6.37 -7.29
N ARG A 65 6.58 -5.89 -6.17
CA ARG A 65 6.07 -4.73 -5.44
C ARG A 65 6.03 -3.49 -6.34
N ARG A 66 7.13 -3.16 -7.03
CA ARG A 66 7.18 -2.01 -7.94
C ARG A 66 6.17 -2.12 -9.06
N SER A 67 6.12 -3.26 -9.75
CA SER A 67 5.15 -3.47 -10.82
C SER A 67 3.69 -3.36 -10.36
N ALA A 68 3.38 -3.81 -9.14
CA ALA A 68 2.05 -3.65 -8.56
C ALA A 68 1.75 -2.18 -8.23
N VAL A 69 2.72 -1.43 -7.70
CA VAL A 69 2.60 0.01 -7.44
C VAL A 69 2.38 0.79 -8.74
N ASP A 70 3.12 0.48 -9.81
CA ASP A 70 2.94 1.15 -11.10
C ASP A 70 1.51 0.98 -11.63
N ARG A 71 0.91 -0.21 -11.42
CA ARG A 71 -0.49 -0.47 -11.78
C ARG A 71 -1.48 0.31 -10.90
N LEU A 72 -1.23 0.40 -9.60
CA LEU A 72 -2.06 1.17 -8.69
C LEU A 72 -2.02 2.66 -9.04
N LEU A 73 -0.84 3.21 -9.34
CA LEU A 73 -0.70 4.60 -9.77
C LEU A 73 -1.45 4.87 -11.08
N ALA A 74 -1.34 3.95 -12.06
CA ALA A 74 -2.12 4.07 -13.30
C ALA A 74 -3.64 4.00 -13.04
N ALA A 75 -4.10 3.22 -12.07
CA ALA A 75 -5.51 3.18 -11.68
C ALA A 75 -5.94 4.49 -11.00
N VAL A 76 -5.11 5.09 -10.14
CA VAL A 76 -5.36 6.43 -9.57
C VAL A 76 -5.48 7.46 -10.69
N ASP A 77 -4.56 7.45 -11.66
CA ASP A 77 -4.60 8.40 -12.78
C ASP A 77 -5.89 8.31 -13.58
N LEU A 78 -6.44 7.09 -13.76
CA LEU A 78 -7.72 6.87 -14.41
C LEU A 78 -8.91 7.33 -13.57
N ASP A 79 -8.89 7.07 -12.26
CA ASP A 79 -9.94 7.50 -11.33
C ASP A 79 -10.01 9.04 -11.19
N MET A 80 -8.84 9.69 -11.19
CA MET A 80 -8.71 11.14 -11.14
C MET A 80 -8.93 11.82 -12.50
N ALA A 81 -9.01 11.07 -13.60
CA ALA A 81 -9.25 11.66 -14.91
C ALA A 81 -10.68 12.23 -14.98
N THR A 82 -10.78 13.55 -15.11
CA THR A 82 -12.06 14.25 -15.30
C THR A 82 -12.86 13.61 -16.45
N PRO A 83 -14.17 13.34 -16.32
CA PRO A 83 -14.97 12.83 -17.43
C PRO A 83 -14.97 13.87 -18.56
N GLY A 84 -14.20 13.62 -19.61
CA GLY A 84 -14.21 14.44 -20.81
C GLY A 84 -15.57 14.31 -21.49
N GLY A 85 -16.46 15.27 -21.25
CA GLY A 85 -17.69 15.41 -22.03
C GLY A 85 -17.35 15.52 -23.52
N ARG A 86 -17.96 14.65 -24.33
CA ARG A 86 -17.95 14.80 -25.78
C ARG A 86 -18.60 16.14 -26.13
N ALA A 87 -17.82 17.04 -26.72
CA ALA A 87 -18.33 18.18 -27.49
C ALA A 87 -18.45 17.77 -28.96
#